data_AF-A0AAN8IRR5-F1
#
_entry.id   AF-A0AAN8IRR5-F1
#
_cell.length_a   1.000
_cell.length_b   1.000
_cell.length_c   1.000
_cell.angle_alpha   90.00
_cell.angle_beta   90.00
_cell.angle_gamma   90.00
#
_symmetry.space_group_name_H-M   'P 1'
#
loop_
_entity.id
_entity.type
_entity.pdbx_description
1 polymer ?
#
loop_
_entity_poly.entity_id
_entity_poly.type
_entity_poly.pdbx_seq_one_letter_code
_entity_poly.pdbx_strand_id
1 'polypeptide(L)'
;MVTASASWCRHKQNCWTTPGLSTFKPSSRQFFETIPLKTEPYHKQTQAKAAFQGLLEIFQFRLNRDLADPYDFRAPYDRSFLSMTEDLYRLGCFEDTPLTLCHLDLEVYNILVDISNETAPISAVLDWDDAVFASVFVACTPPMWLWGWRDGEDEDERQANETPATVENQQLKQSFEDAAGATYMRFAYKPECRLARRLFRFALSGIHSAEQQEEADQMLKEWSEIKPKST
;
A
#
# COMPACT_ATOMS: atom_id res chain seq x y z
N MET A 1 -48.58 6.14 3.09
CA MET A 1 -48.33 5.78 4.50
C MET A 1 -48.53 4.29 4.66
N VAL A 2 -47.44 3.52 4.63
CA VAL A 2 -47.43 2.11 5.01
C VAL A 2 -46.12 1.91 5.77
N THR A 3 -46.23 1.75 7.08
CA THR A 3 -45.15 1.34 7.98
C THR A 3 -45.07 -0.17 7.98
N ALA A 4 -43.91 -0.74 7.69
CA ALA A 4 -43.61 -2.15 7.94
C ALA A 4 -42.44 -2.24 8.93
N SER A 5 -42.80 -2.65 10.14
CA SER A 5 -41.91 -3.06 11.22
C SER A 5 -41.46 -4.51 10.97
N ALA A 6 -40.18 -4.79 11.18
CA ALA A 6 -39.67 -6.15 11.25
C ALA A 6 -39.01 -6.36 12.61
N SER A 7 -39.71 -7.05 13.51
CA SER A 7 -39.15 -7.65 14.72
C SER A 7 -38.56 -9.01 14.36
N TRP A 8 -37.37 -9.34 14.86
CA TRP A 8 -36.94 -10.74 15.00
C TRP A 8 -36.46 -11.04 16.42
N CYS A 9 -36.76 -12.27 16.81
CA CYS A 9 -36.96 -12.79 18.15
C CYS A 9 -35.72 -12.83 19.05
N ARG A 10 -35.96 -12.53 20.34
CA ARG A 10 -35.21 -13.07 21.48
C ARG A 10 -35.58 -14.55 21.66
N HIS A 11 -34.60 -15.39 21.94
CA HIS A 11 -34.76 -16.51 22.88
C HIS A 11 -33.53 -16.59 23.80
N LYS A 12 -33.84 -16.57 25.10
CA LYS A 12 -33.05 -16.85 26.31
C LYS A 12 -32.40 -18.24 26.22
N GLN A 13 -31.44 -18.71 27.02
CA GLN A 13 -30.59 -18.31 28.14
C GLN A 13 -29.74 -19.58 28.36
N ASN A 14 -28.47 -19.50 28.78
CA ASN A 14 -27.94 -20.50 29.72
C ASN A 14 -26.80 -19.93 30.56
N CYS A 15 -26.93 -20.23 31.85
CA CYS A 15 -26.23 -19.66 32.98
C CYS A 15 -24.85 -20.29 33.17
N TRP A 16 -23.85 -19.46 33.46
CA TRP A 16 -22.71 -19.85 34.29
C TRP A 16 -22.47 -18.73 35.31
N THR A 17 -22.85 -18.99 36.55
CA THR A 17 -22.50 -18.16 37.71
C THR A 17 -21.10 -18.53 38.19
N THR A 18 -20.16 -17.60 38.10
CA THR A 18 -18.88 -17.63 38.84
C THR A 18 -18.90 -16.50 39.87
N PRO A 19 -18.72 -16.77 41.17
CA PRO A 19 -18.57 -15.73 42.17
C PRO A 19 -17.10 -15.36 42.34
N GLY A 20 -16.82 -14.06 42.32
CA GLY A 20 -15.57 -13.49 42.85
C GLY A 20 -14.64 -12.89 41.81
N LEU A 21 -14.93 -11.66 41.36
CA LEU A 21 -13.92 -10.75 40.84
C LEU A 21 -14.12 -9.37 41.47
N SER A 22 -13.15 -9.02 42.31
CA SER A 22 -12.93 -7.74 42.94
C SER A 22 -13.09 -6.59 41.94
N THR A 23 -13.79 -5.54 42.37
CA THR A 23 -13.90 -4.26 41.67
C THR A 23 -12.51 -3.71 41.34
N PHE A 24 -12.11 -3.80 40.07
CA PHE A 24 -10.93 -3.10 39.57
C PHE A 24 -11.31 -1.63 39.33
N LYS A 25 -10.87 -0.74 40.21
CA LYS A 25 -10.95 0.71 39.99
C LYS A 25 -9.92 1.08 38.92
N PRO A 26 -10.27 1.77 37.84
CA PRO A 26 -9.27 2.32 36.93
C PRO A 26 -8.52 3.44 37.66
N SER A 27 -7.30 3.13 38.09
CA SER A 27 -6.35 4.09 38.62
C SER A 27 -5.85 4.98 37.49
N SER A 28 -6.03 6.30 37.68
CA SER A 28 -5.20 7.37 37.13
C SER A 28 -4.85 7.30 35.64
N ARG A 29 -5.64 8.02 34.82
CA ARG A 29 -5.14 8.72 33.63
C ARG A 29 -3.95 9.58 34.02
N GLN A 30 -2.73 9.16 33.72
CA GLN A 30 -1.54 10.00 33.68
C GLN A 30 -0.47 9.26 32.88
N PHE A 31 0.29 10.02 32.09
CA PHE A 31 1.39 9.60 31.21
C PHE A 31 1.03 9.17 29.78
N PHE A 32 0.56 10.14 29.00
CA PHE A 32 1.30 10.49 27.79
C PHE A 32 1.73 11.95 27.95
N GLU A 33 2.89 12.17 28.56
CA GLU A 33 3.59 13.44 28.38
C GLU A 33 3.88 13.56 26.89
N THR A 34 3.39 14.63 26.28
CA THR A 34 3.69 15.01 24.91
C THR A 34 5.19 15.11 24.75
N ILE A 35 5.79 14.11 24.12
CA ILE A 35 7.18 14.21 23.65
C ILE A 35 7.22 15.41 22.72
N PRO A 36 8.01 16.45 23.01
CA PRO A 36 8.16 17.56 22.08
C PRO A 36 8.82 16.99 20.82
N LEU A 37 8.04 16.88 19.74
CA LEU A 37 8.57 16.62 18.41
C LEU A 37 9.51 17.79 18.08
N LYS A 38 10.82 17.57 18.23
CA LYS A 38 11.83 18.47 17.67
C LYS A 38 11.69 18.40 16.15
N THR A 39 10.94 19.34 15.59
CA THR A 39 10.82 19.55 14.14
C THR A 39 12.04 20.33 13.64
N GLU A 40 13.25 19.81 13.87
CA GLU A 40 14.36 20.21 13.01
C GLU A 40 13.97 19.79 11.58
N PRO A 41 14.13 20.65 10.56
CA PRO A 41 13.75 20.33 9.20
C PRO A 41 14.60 19.15 8.72
N TYR A 42 14.02 17.96 8.82
CA TYR A 42 14.56 16.71 8.34
C TYR A 42 14.92 16.89 6.86
N HIS A 43 16.20 16.70 6.52
CA HIS A 43 16.78 17.15 5.25
C HIS A 43 16.16 16.37 4.08
N LYS A 44 15.10 16.92 3.47
CA LYS A 44 14.25 16.27 2.46
C LYS A 44 15.02 15.74 1.25
N GLN A 45 16.10 16.43 0.87
CA GLN A 45 16.87 16.14 -0.34
C GLN A 45 17.73 14.87 -0.22
N THR A 46 18.05 14.40 1.00
CA THR A 46 18.91 13.22 1.21
C THR A 46 18.14 11.90 1.04
N GLN A 47 16.80 11.91 1.11
CA GLN A 47 15.99 10.69 1.19
C GLN A 47 15.48 10.19 -0.16
N ALA A 48 15.08 11.10 -1.06
CA ALA A 48 14.71 10.75 -2.44
C ALA A 48 15.83 10.01 -3.17
N LYS A 49 17.08 10.45 -2.96
CA LYS A 49 18.26 9.79 -3.49
C LYS A 49 18.44 8.38 -2.92
N ALA A 50 18.06 8.15 -1.66
CA ALA A 50 18.25 6.85 -1.01
C ALA A 50 17.34 5.75 -1.58
N ALA A 51 16.06 6.04 -1.82
CA ALA A 51 15.12 5.05 -2.38
C ALA A 51 15.50 4.64 -3.81
N PHE A 52 15.80 5.64 -4.66
CA PHE A 52 16.31 5.42 -6.01
C PHE A 52 17.63 4.63 -6.02
N GLN A 53 18.59 5.06 -5.19
CA GLN A 53 19.90 4.42 -5.09
C GLN A 53 19.78 2.97 -4.60
N GLY A 54 18.90 2.70 -3.62
CA GLY A 54 18.65 1.35 -3.13
C GLY A 54 18.10 0.42 -4.21
N LEU A 55 17.16 0.89 -5.03
CA LEU A 55 16.65 0.10 -6.17
C LEU A 55 17.75 -0.20 -7.19
N LEU A 56 18.54 0.81 -7.57
CA LEU A 56 19.66 0.61 -8.50
C LEU A 56 20.66 -0.41 -7.95
N GLU A 57 21.03 -0.30 -6.68
CA GLU A 57 21.99 -1.20 -6.04
C GLU A 57 21.48 -2.64 -5.99
N ILE A 58 20.19 -2.85 -5.68
CA ILE A 58 19.57 -4.18 -5.68
C ILE A 58 19.63 -4.80 -7.08
N PHE A 59 19.11 -4.12 -8.10
CA PHE A 59 19.07 -4.69 -9.44
C PHE A 59 20.48 -4.86 -10.04
N GLN A 60 21.41 -3.94 -9.74
CA GLN A 60 22.80 -4.06 -10.20
C GLN A 60 23.50 -5.25 -9.53
N PHE A 61 23.29 -5.44 -8.24
CA PHE A 61 23.82 -6.59 -7.51
C PHE A 61 23.30 -7.91 -8.08
N ARG A 62 21.98 -8.02 -8.30
CA ARG A 62 21.38 -9.22 -8.89
C ARG A 62 21.81 -9.45 -10.32
N LEU A 63 21.87 -8.42 -11.15
CA LEU A 63 22.40 -8.52 -12.50
C LEU A 63 23.85 -9.05 -12.50
N ASN A 64 24.71 -8.54 -11.61
CA ASN A 64 26.09 -9.02 -11.51
C ASN A 64 26.18 -10.48 -11.07
N ARG A 65 25.30 -10.92 -10.16
CA ARG A 65 25.19 -12.31 -9.73
C ARG A 65 24.69 -13.20 -10.86
N ASP A 66 23.62 -12.80 -11.54
CA ASP A 66 22.93 -13.61 -12.55
C ASP A 66 23.75 -13.69 -13.84
N LEU A 67 24.56 -12.67 -14.17
CA LEU A 67 25.54 -12.73 -15.26
C LEU A 67 26.67 -13.76 -15.04
N ALA A 68 26.85 -14.28 -13.81
CA ALA A 68 27.78 -15.37 -13.56
C ALA A 68 27.27 -16.72 -14.11
N ASP A 69 25.96 -16.84 -14.36
CA ASP A 69 25.32 -17.98 -15.03
C ASP A 69 24.72 -17.54 -16.37
N PRO A 70 25.31 -17.90 -17.52
CA PRO A 70 24.82 -17.48 -18.83
C PRO A 70 23.43 -18.03 -19.19
N TYR A 71 22.89 -18.96 -18.39
CA TYR A 71 21.55 -19.53 -18.58
C TYR A 71 20.51 -18.92 -17.62
N ASP A 72 20.89 -17.95 -16.79
CA ASP A 72 19.95 -17.31 -15.88
C ASP A 72 18.95 -16.43 -16.65
N PHE A 73 17.69 -16.86 -16.64
CA PHE A 73 16.60 -16.16 -17.33
C PHE A 73 16.27 -14.80 -16.70
N ARG A 74 16.77 -14.50 -15.49
CA ARG A 74 16.48 -13.24 -14.76
C ARG A 74 17.35 -12.08 -15.21
N ALA A 75 18.54 -12.34 -15.74
CA ALA A 75 19.48 -11.29 -16.14
C ALA A 75 18.89 -10.28 -17.17
N PRO A 76 18.10 -10.69 -18.19
CA PRO A 76 17.39 -9.76 -19.07
C PRO A 76 16.37 -8.86 -18.34
N TYR A 77 15.66 -9.41 -17.35
CA TYR A 77 14.69 -8.66 -16.55
C TYR A 77 15.38 -7.63 -15.66
N ASP A 78 16.40 -8.03 -14.91
CA ASP A 78 17.12 -7.10 -14.03
C ASP A 78 17.80 -5.97 -14.80
N ARG A 79 18.32 -6.24 -16.01
CA ARG A 79 18.81 -5.19 -16.91
C ARG A 79 17.72 -4.21 -17.32
N SER A 80 16.53 -4.71 -17.62
CA SER A 80 15.38 -3.87 -18.01
C SER A 80 14.86 -3.05 -16.82
N PHE A 81 14.83 -3.66 -15.63
CA PHE A 81 14.48 -3.01 -14.38
C PHE A 81 15.46 -1.90 -13.97
N LEU A 82 16.76 -2.09 -14.20
CA LEU A 82 17.76 -1.02 -14.03
C LEU A 82 17.45 0.19 -14.92
N SER A 83 17.25 -0.04 -16.23
CA SER A 83 16.92 1.04 -17.17
C SER A 83 15.63 1.75 -16.77
N MET A 84 14.60 1.00 -16.39
CA MET A 84 13.32 1.54 -15.95
C MET A 84 13.45 2.35 -14.66
N THR A 85 14.28 1.91 -13.70
CA THR A 85 14.55 2.65 -12.45
C THR A 85 15.11 4.05 -12.74
N GLU A 86 16.06 4.17 -13.66
CA GLU A 86 16.62 5.46 -14.06
C GLU A 86 15.58 6.38 -14.70
N ASP A 87 14.75 5.85 -15.60
CA ASP A 87 13.73 6.64 -16.27
C ASP A 87 12.66 7.13 -15.29
N LEU A 88 12.21 6.27 -14.37
CA LEU A 88 11.25 6.63 -13.32
C LEU A 88 11.82 7.70 -12.37
N TYR A 89 13.14 7.69 -12.14
CA TYR A 89 13.81 8.75 -11.40
C TYR A 89 13.78 10.08 -12.14
N ARG A 90 14.07 10.08 -13.45
CA ARG A 90 13.97 11.29 -14.29
C ARG A 90 12.55 11.84 -14.36
N LEU A 91 11.53 10.99 -14.19
CA LEU A 91 10.11 11.37 -14.15
C LEU A 91 9.63 11.84 -12.77
N GLY A 92 10.51 11.85 -11.77
CA GLY A 92 10.19 12.36 -10.43
C GLY A 92 9.32 11.42 -9.59
N CYS A 93 9.32 10.11 -9.89
CA CYS A 93 8.58 9.11 -9.11
C CYS A 93 9.16 8.89 -7.71
N PHE A 94 10.42 9.25 -7.47
CA PHE A 94 11.12 9.07 -6.20
C PHE A 94 11.38 10.39 -5.43
N GLU A 95 11.00 11.54 -6.00
CA GLU A 95 11.32 12.88 -5.46
C GLU A 95 10.56 13.23 -4.17
N ASP A 96 11.25 13.94 -3.27
CA ASP A 96 10.69 14.55 -2.06
C ASP A 96 9.89 13.60 -1.14
N THR A 97 10.28 12.33 -1.13
CA THR A 97 9.59 11.32 -0.35
C THR A 97 10.35 10.98 0.93
N PRO A 98 9.73 11.17 2.11
CA PRO A 98 10.32 10.69 3.34
C PRO A 98 10.34 9.16 3.37
N LEU A 99 11.31 8.60 4.10
CA LEU A 99 11.27 7.18 4.45
C LEU A 99 10.24 6.96 5.56
N THR A 100 9.34 6.01 5.35
CA THR A 100 8.24 5.64 6.24
C THR A 100 8.22 4.12 6.43
N LEU A 101 7.60 3.66 7.52
CA LEU A 101 7.25 2.25 7.66
C LEU A 101 6.03 1.98 6.77
N CYS A 102 6.18 1.12 5.77
CA CYS A 102 5.16 0.76 4.79
C CYS A 102 4.67 -0.67 5.06
N HIS A 103 3.36 -0.88 5.14
CA HIS A 103 2.74 -2.17 5.44
C HIS A 103 2.85 -3.20 4.31
N LEU A 104 2.87 -2.73 3.05
CA LEU A 104 2.84 -3.49 1.80
C LEU A 104 1.57 -4.33 1.52
N ASP A 105 0.87 -4.79 2.56
CA ASP A 105 -0.37 -5.59 2.47
C ASP A 105 -1.54 -4.95 3.25
N LEU A 106 -1.89 -3.70 2.95
CA LEU A 106 -2.94 -2.98 3.69
C LEU A 106 -4.33 -3.30 3.12
N GLU A 107 -4.83 -4.49 3.47
CA GLU A 107 -6.11 -5.02 3.04
C GLU A 107 -7.20 -4.92 4.12
N VAL A 108 -8.47 -5.07 3.72
CA VAL A 108 -9.63 -4.95 4.63
C VAL A 108 -9.55 -5.89 5.83
N TYR A 109 -8.98 -7.08 5.66
CA TYR A 109 -8.85 -8.08 6.73
C TYR A 109 -7.70 -7.77 7.71
N ASN A 110 -6.81 -6.84 7.36
CA ASN A 110 -5.71 -6.37 8.21
C ASN A 110 -6.08 -5.11 9.03
N ILE A 111 -7.35 -4.67 8.98
CA ILE A 111 -7.83 -3.48 9.69
C ILE A 111 -8.88 -3.88 10.74
N LEU A 112 -8.63 -3.53 12.01
CA LEU A 112 -9.60 -3.69 13.09
C LEU A 112 -10.36 -2.39 13.33
N VAL A 113 -11.68 -2.48 13.44
CA VAL A 113 -12.58 -1.34 13.73
C VAL A 113 -13.28 -1.52 15.08
N ASP A 114 -13.42 -0.43 15.82
CA ASP A 114 -14.18 -0.43 17.08
C ASP A 114 -15.69 -0.29 16.81
N ILE A 115 -16.38 -1.42 16.78
CA ILE A 115 -17.83 -1.49 16.54
C ILE A 115 -18.68 -1.01 17.72
N SER A 116 -18.08 -0.71 18.88
CA SER A 116 -18.82 -0.13 20.02
C SER A 116 -19.12 1.35 19.81
N ASN A 117 -18.48 1.98 18.83
CA ASN A 117 -18.65 3.37 18.45
C ASN A 117 -19.38 3.47 17.09
N GLU A 118 -20.37 4.36 16.98
CA GLU A 118 -21.13 4.58 15.74
C GLU A 118 -20.25 5.04 14.57
N THR A 119 -19.14 5.72 14.84
CA THR A 119 -18.17 6.14 13.82
C THR A 119 -17.24 5.01 13.36
N ALA A 120 -17.28 3.85 14.03
CA ALA A 120 -16.45 2.67 13.76
C ALA A 120 -14.98 3.00 13.48
N PRO A 121 -14.28 3.74 14.39
CA PRO A 121 -12.92 4.18 14.12
C PRO A 121 -11.98 2.98 14.01
N ILE A 122 -10.94 3.12 13.18
CA ILE A 122 -9.84 2.14 13.12
C ILE A 122 -9.17 2.08 14.49
N SER A 123 -9.13 0.88 15.06
CA SER A 123 -8.57 0.59 16.39
C SER A 123 -7.17 -0.03 16.31
N ALA A 124 -6.88 -0.80 15.26
CA ALA A 124 -5.56 -1.36 15.00
C ALA A 124 -5.39 -1.75 13.52
N VAL A 125 -4.12 -1.91 13.13
CA VAL A 125 -3.69 -2.52 11.87
C VAL A 125 -2.86 -3.76 12.23
N LEU A 126 -3.18 -4.90 11.62
CA LEU A 126 -2.58 -6.22 11.86
C LEU A 126 -1.65 -6.61 10.72
N ASP A 127 -0.89 -7.68 10.92
CA ASP A 127 -0.10 -8.36 9.87
C ASP A 127 1.06 -7.53 9.27
N TRP A 128 1.99 -7.14 10.14
CA TRP A 128 3.15 -6.33 9.77
C TRP A 128 4.35 -7.15 9.26
N ASP A 129 4.15 -8.42 8.89
CA ASP A 129 5.26 -9.34 8.56
C ASP A 129 5.99 -8.94 7.25
N ASP A 130 5.27 -8.31 6.32
CA ASP A 130 5.82 -7.76 5.07
C ASP A 130 6.22 -6.27 5.18
N ALA A 131 6.20 -5.70 6.40
CA ALA A 131 6.47 -4.28 6.56
C ALA A 131 7.92 -3.92 6.26
N VAL A 132 8.13 -2.83 5.52
CA VAL A 132 9.46 -2.34 5.13
C VAL A 132 9.63 -0.85 5.40
N PHE A 133 10.86 -0.43 5.67
CA PHE A 133 11.22 0.99 5.61
C PHE A 133 11.47 1.38 4.16
N ALA A 134 10.52 2.11 3.57
CA ALA A 134 10.59 2.53 2.19
C ALA A 134 10.10 3.96 2.02
N SER A 135 10.29 4.50 0.82
CA SER A 135 9.78 5.82 0.48
C SER A 135 8.24 5.82 0.45
N VAL A 136 7.61 6.93 0.86
CA VAL A 136 6.15 7.04 0.99
C VAL A 136 5.37 6.61 -0.27
N PHE A 137 5.91 6.76 -1.48
CA PHE A 137 5.20 6.35 -2.71
C PHE A 137 4.87 4.85 -2.71
N VAL A 138 5.65 4.04 -1.99
CA VAL A 138 5.44 2.59 -1.82
C VAL A 138 4.16 2.30 -1.05
N ALA A 139 3.80 3.15 -0.08
CA ALA A 139 2.57 3.02 0.70
C ALA A 139 1.33 3.65 0.01
N CYS A 140 1.50 4.30 -1.14
CA CYS A 140 0.41 4.99 -1.84
C CYS A 140 -0.33 4.08 -2.84
N THR A 141 -0.55 2.81 -2.51
CA THR A 141 -1.41 1.92 -3.32
C THR A 141 -2.88 2.30 -3.09
N PRO A 142 -3.65 2.69 -4.12
CA PRO A 142 -5.07 2.99 -3.97
C PRO A 142 -5.81 1.79 -3.36
N PRO A 143 -6.56 1.94 -2.24
CA PRO A 143 -7.32 0.86 -1.62
C PRO A 143 -8.60 0.57 -2.42
N MET A 144 -8.45 -0.05 -3.59
CA MET A 144 -9.57 -0.28 -4.50
C MET A 144 -10.64 -1.17 -3.88
N TRP A 145 -10.30 -2.03 -2.92
CA TRP A 145 -11.26 -2.83 -2.15
C TRP A 145 -12.37 -1.98 -1.53
N LEU A 146 -12.09 -0.68 -1.29
CA LEU A 146 -13.05 0.23 -0.70
C LEU A 146 -14.18 0.62 -1.69
N TRP A 147 -13.90 0.81 -2.98
CA TRP A 147 -14.89 1.34 -3.95
C TRP A 147 -15.00 0.54 -5.26
N GLY A 148 -14.13 -0.42 -5.48
CA GLY A 148 -13.95 -1.16 -6.72
C GLY A 148 -13.97 -2.67 -6.52
N TRP A 149 -14.42 -3.16 -5.36
CA TRP A 149 -14.50 -4.59 -5.04
C TRP A 149 -15.29 -5.36 -6.12
N ARG A 150 -14.68 -6.43 -6.65
CA ARG A 150 -15.28 -7.34 -7.62
C ARG A 150 -15.12 -8.77 -7.12
N ASP A 151 -16.25 -9.47 -6.95
CA ASP A 151 -16.22 -10.82 -6.42
C ASP A 151 -15.50 -11.79 -7.38
N GLY A 152 -14.42 -12.41 -6.89
CA GLY A 152 -13.67 -13.42 -7.63
C GLY A 152 -12.67 -12.89 -8.66
N GLU A 153 -12.38 -11.59 -8.64
CA GLU A 153 -11.29 -10.97 -9.42
C GLU A 153 -10.22 -10.46 -8.46
N ASP A 154 -8.94 -10.72 -8.77
CA ASP A 154 -7.83 -10.13 -8.03
C ASP A 154 -7.75 -8.62 -8.31
N GLU A 155 -7.34 -7.85 -7.30
CA GLU A 155 -7.21 -6.40 -7.43
C GLU A 155 -6.14 -6.02 -8.46
N ASP A 156 -6.57 -5.29 -9.48
CA ASP A 156 -5.67 -4.77 -10.51
C ASP A 156 -5.57 -3.25 -10.41
N GLU A 157 -4.43 -2.77 -9.91
CA GLU A 157 -4.15 -1.34 -9.71
C GLU A 157 -4.27 -0.52 -11.01
N ARG A 158 -4.30 -1.17 -12.18
CA ARG A 158 -4.62 -0.53 -13.46
C ARG A 158 -6.01 0.09 -13.49
N GLN A 159 -6.93 -0.47 -12.72
CA GLN A 159 -8.33 -0.04 -12.63
C GLN A 159 -8.56 1.10 -11.64
N ALA A 160 -7.54 1.53 -10.88
CA ALA A 160 -7.70 2.56 -9.86
C ALA A 160 -8.23 3.90 -10.42
N ASN A 161 -7.87 4.23 -11.66
CA ASN A 161 -8.35 5.44 -12.35
C ASN A 161 -9.77 5.30 -12.92
N GLU A 162 -10.35 4.11 -12.94
CA GLU A 162 -11.71 3.90 -13.43
C GLU A 162 -12.73 4.57 -12.51
N THR A 163 -13.85 5.00 -13.11
CA THR A 163 -15.00 5.50 -12.37
C THR A 163 -15.78 4.32 -11.80
N PRO A 164 -16.00 4.24 -10.47
CA PRO A 164 -16.81 3.17 -9.90
C PRO A 164 -18.22 3.10 -10.48
N ALA A 165 -18.77 1.90 -10.57
CA ALA A 165 -20.05 1.65 -11.26
C ALA A 165 -21.27 2.31 -10.55
N THR A 166 -21.24 2.39 -9.23
CA THR A 166 -22.36 2.92 -8.43
C THR A 166 -22.05 4.33 -7.94
N VAL A 167 -23.12 5.13 -7.75
CA VAL A 167 -23.00 6.48 -7.18
C VAL A 167 -22.41 6.44 -5.76
N GLU A 168 -22.78 5.43 -4.98
CA GLU A 168 -22.25 5.22 -3.63
C GLU A 168 -20.73 4.99 -3.65
N ASN A 169 -20.22 4.12 -4.53
CA ASN A 169 -18.79 3.88 -4.63
C ASN A 169 -18.03 5.10 -5.17
N GLN A 170 -18.64 5.89 -6.06
CA GLN A 170 -18.07 7.16 -6.51
C GLN A 170 -17.93 8.15 -5.35
N GLN A 171 -18.94 8.25 -4.48
CA GLN A 171 -18.88 9.09 -3.28
C GLN A 171 -17.82 8.61 -2.29
N LEU A 172 -17.66 7.28 -2.16
CA LEU A 172 -16.67 6.68 -1.28
C LEU A 172 -15.24 6.92 -1.79
N LYS A 173 -15.00 6.72 -3.10
CA LYS A 173 -13.73 7.09 -3.75
C LYS A 173 -13.42 8.57 -3.54
N GLN A 174 -14.38 9.46 -3.81
CA GLN A 174 -14.19 10.90 -3.61
C GLN A 174 -13.84 11.24 -2.15
N SER A 175 -14.55 10.63 -1.18
CA SER A 175 -14.31 10.84 0.25
C SER A 175 -12.91 10.41 0.67
N PHE A 176 -12.42 9.30 0.12
CA PHE A 176 -11.05 8.86 0.33
C PHE A 176 -10.04 9.84 -0.27
N GLU A 177 -10.23 10.26 -1.51
CA GLU A 177 -9.32 11.17 -2.22
C GLU A 177 -9.21 12.53 -1.51
N ASP A 178 -10.33 13.05 -1.01
CA ASP A 178 -10.39 14.28 -0.22
C ASP A 178 -9.62 14.15 1.10
N ALA A 179 -9.66 12.98 1.74
CA ALA A 179 -8.98 12.71 3.01
C ALA A 179 -7.48 12.38 2.84
N ALA A 180 -7.10 11.68 1.77
CA ALA A 180 -5.73 11.19 1.55
C ALA A 180 -4.73 12.32 1.26
N GLY A 181 -5.22 13.42 0.67
CA GLY A 181 -4.44 14.61 0.40
C GLY A 181 -3.53 14.52 -0.83
N ALA A 182 -3.05 15.67 -1.30
CA ALA A 182 -2.41 15.82 -2.62
C ALA A 182 -1.16 14.95 -2.82
N THR A 183 -0.38 14.68 -1.77
CA THR A 183 0.84 13.86 -1.86
C THR A 183 0.49 12.41 -2.16
N TYR A 184 -0.49 11.85 -1.45
CA TYR A 184 -0.95 10.49 -1.68
C TYR A 184 -1.50 10.37 -3.10
N MET A 185 -2.38 11.28 -3.48
CA MET A 185 -3.01 11.33 -4.81
C MET A 185 -2.00 11.38 -5.96
N ARG A 186 -0.93 12.16 -5.80
CA ARG A 186 0.17 12.24 -6.79
C ARG A 186 0.78 10.86 -7.05
N PHE A 187 1.06 10.09 -6.01
CA PHE A 187 1.72 8.79 -6.14
C PHE A 187 0.73 7.67 -6.48
N ALA A 188 -0.50 7.74 -5.98
CA ALA A 188 -1.51 6.70 -6.16
C ALA A 188 -1.92 6.52 -7.62
N TYR A 189 -2.20 7.60 -8.34
CA TYR A 189 -2.91 7.50 -9.63
C TYR A 189 -2.03 7.66 -10.88
N LYS A 190 -0.81 8.18 -10.75
CA LYS A 190 0.12 8.33 -11.88
C LYS A 190 0.60 6.95 -12.37
N PRO A 191 0.45 6.60 -13.66
CA PRO A 191 0.89 5.32 -14.20
C PRO A 191 2.36 5.01 -13.91
N GLU A 192 3.24 6.02 -13.99
CA GLU A 192 4.67 5.88 -13.72
C GLU A 192 4.94 5.56 -12.25
N CYS A 193 4.16 6.15 -11.32
CA CYS A 193 4.30 5.89 -9.89
C CYS A 193 3.77 4.50 -9.50
N ARG A 194 2.69 4.03 -10.15
CA ARG A 194 2.22 2.64 -10.04
C ARG A 194 3.32 1.67 -10.48
N LEU A 195 3.91 1.92 -11.64
CA LEU A 195 5.01 1.10 -12.15
C LEU A 195 6.23 1.13 -11.22
N ALA A 196 6.53 2.27 -10.59
CA ALA A 196 7.58 2.36 -9.57
C ALA A 196 7.29 1.47 -8.34
N ARG A 197 6.03 1.35 -7.89
CA ARG A 197 5.64 0.43 -6.81
C ARG A 197 5.82 -1.04 -7.22
N ARG A 198 5.35 -1.41 -8.42
CA ARG A 198 5.52 -2.78 -8.95
C ARG A 198 7.00 -3.14 -9.09
N LEU A 199 7.81 -2.21 -9.59
CA LEU A 199 9.27 -2.35 -9.66
C LEU A 199 9.90 -2.54 -8.27
N PHE A 200 9.43 -1.79 -7.28
CA PHE A 200 9.88 -1.95 -5.89
C PHE A 200 9.57 -3.34 -5.34
N ARG A 201 8.37 -3.89 -5.62
CA ARG A 201 8.03 -5.28 -5.25
C ARG A 201 9.00 -6.28 -5.90
N PHE A 202 9.31 -6.13 -7.19
CA PHE A 202 10.32 -6.96 -7.86
C PHE A 202 11.73 -6.79 -7.30
N ALA A 203 12.09 -5.62 -6.77
CA ALA A 203 13.37 -5.43 -6.09
C ALA A 203 13.42 -6.26 -4.79
N LEU A 204 12.33 -6.31 -4.03
CA LEU A 204 12.23 -7.10 -2.80
C LEU A 204 12.19 -8.60 -3.07
N SER A 205 11.29 -9.05 -3.94
CA SER A 205 10.99 -10.48 -4.12
C SER A 205 11.79 -11.15 -5.22
N GLY A 206 12.29 -10.41 -6.22
CA GLY A 206 12.81 -11.03 -7.45
C GLY A 206 11.73 -11.75 -8.27
N ILE A 207 12.16 -12.56 -9.24
CA ILE A 207 11.31 -13.41 -10.08
C ILE A 207 11.59 -14.88 -9.76
N HIS A 208 10.55 -15.58 -9.29
CA HIS A 208 10.62 -16.94 -8.76
C HIS A 208 9.50 -17.86 -9.27
N SER A 209 8.50 -17.32 -9.96
CA SER A 209 7.40 -18.09 -10.56
C SER A 209 7.11 -17.65 -11.99
N ALA A 210 6.38 -18.48 -12.74
CA ALA A 210 5.91 -18.15 -14.07
C ALA A 210 4.93 -16.95 -14.06
N GLU A 211 4.11 -16.85 -13.02
CA GLU A 211 3.20 -15.72 -12.80
C GLU A 211 3.97 -14.41 -12.60
N GLN A 212 5.04 -14.42 -11.79
CA GLN A 212 5.91 -13.25 -11.62
C GLN A 212 6.66 -12.89 -12.92
N GLN A 213 6.97 -13.89 -13.74
CA GLN A 213 7.57 -13.66 -15.05
C GLN A 213 6.57 -12.98 -16.01
N GLU A 214 5.33 -13.47 -16.06
CA GLU A 214 4.25 -12.87 -16.85
C GLU A 214 3.95 -11.43 -16.41
N GLU A 215 3.91 -11.20 -15.09
CA GLU A 215 3.75 -9.87 -14.52
C GLU A 215 4.93 -8.94 -14.86
N ALA A 216 6.17 -9.45 -14.86
CA ALA A 216 7.34 -8.70 -15.30
C ALA A 216 7.26 -8.33 -16.79
N ASP A 217 6.87 -9.28 -17.65
CA ASP A 217 6.68 -9.05 -19.08
C ASP A 217 5.59 -7.99 -19.33
N GLN A 218 4.46 -8.10 -18.64
CA GLN A 218 3.35 -7.15 -18.74
C GLN A 218 3.73 -5.77 -18.24
N MET A 219 4.48 -5.68 -17.12
CA MET A 219 5.01 -4.42 -16.59
C MET A 219 5.97 -3.74 -17.58
N LEU A 220 6.89 -4.49 -18.18
CA LEU A 220 7.86 -3.97 -19.15
C LEU A 220 7.18 -3.54 -20.47
N LYS A 221 6.16 -4.27 -20.90
CA LYS A 221 5.32 -3.89 -22.04
C LYS A 221 4.62 -2.57 -21.78
N GLU A 222 3.92 -2.45 -20.66
CA GLU A 222 3.25 -1.22 -20.24
C GLU A 222 4.23 -0.04 -20.13
N TRP A 223 5.40 -0.26 -19.55
CA TRP A 223 6.46 0.74 -19.48
C TRP A 223 6.89 1.22 -20.88
N SER A 224 7.01 0.32 -21.85
CA SER A 224 7.39 0.66 -23.22
C SER A 224 6.37 1.55 -23.94
N GLU A 225 5.10 1.49 -23.52
CA GLU A 225 4.00 2.27 -24.09
C GLU A 225 3.96 3.70 -23.53
N ILE A 226 4.32 3.87 -22.24
CA ILE A 226 4.22 5.18 -21.56
C ILE A 226 5.54 5.95 -21.49
N LYS A 227 6.69 5.29 -21.61
CA LYS A 227 7.98 5.96 -21.45
C LYS A 227 8.16 7.07 -22.48
N PRO A 228 8.71 8.24 -22.10
CA PRO A 228 9.01 9.29 -23.06
C PRO A 228 9.91 8.77 -24.16
N LYS A 229 9.56 9.02 -25.43
CA LYS A 229 10.46 8.71 -26.54
C LYS A 229 11.67 9.61 -26.41
N SER A 230 12.84 9.02 -26.21
CA SER A 230 14.13 9.73 -26.23
C SER A 230 14.18 10.57 -27.51
N THR A 231 14.28 11.89 -27.35
CA THR A 231 14.36 12.85 -28.46
C THR A 231 15.77 12.90 -29.01
#